data_AF-A0A0A0D488-F1
#
_entry.id   AF-A0A0A0D488-F1
#
_cell.length_a   1.000
_cell.length_b   1.000
_cell.length_c   1.000
_cell.angle_alpha   90.00
_cell.angle_beta   90.00
_cell.angle_gamma   90.00
#
_symmetry.space_group_name_H-M   'P 1'
#
loop_
_entity.id
_entity.type
_entity.pdbx_description
1 polymer ?
#
loop_
_entity_poly.entity_id
_entity_poly.type
_entity_poly.pdbx_seq_one_letter_code
_entity_poly.pdbx_strand_id
1 'polypeptide(L)'
;MRLAAAVLGWLAIPALGGGSAAGQDRTLVLPRPLQPGEIAWLVVEVGPIGRREVTVSTAAGEIIGVISPFGPRAGLQAGVYPLPLPPEAIQDGRVVVRLTITRDRGPPRDPTAEEVPRVTVRIGP
;
A
#
# COMPACT_ATOMS: atom_id res chain seq x y z
N MET A 1 -57.03 -2.15 32.74
CA MET A 1 -56.37 -3.48 32.56
C MET A 1 -55.45 -3.37 31.36
N ARG A 2 -54.17 -3.70 31.58
CA ARG A 2 -53.06 -3.62 30.61
C ARG A 2 -53.04 -4.90 29.77
N LEU A 3 -52.84 -4.81 28.45
CA LEU A 3 -52.20 -5.88 27.69
C LEU A 3 -51.25 -5.25 26.66
N ALA A 4 -49.98 -5.59 26.83
CA ALA A 4 -48.83 -5.07 26.12
C ALA A 4 -48.67 -5.77 24.76
N ALA A 5 -48.37 -5.01 23.72
CA ALA A 5 -47.92 -5.54 22.44
C ALA A 5 -46.39 -5.71 22.49
N ALA A 6 -45.93 -6.95 22.35
CA ALA A 6 -44.53 -7.29 22.22
C ALA A 6 -44.07 -7.03 20.78
N VAL A 7 -43.10 -6.13 20.60
CA VAL A 7 -42.39 -5.95 19.33
C VAL A 7 -41.03 -6.63 19.48
N LEU A 8 -40.85 -7.75 18.77
CA LEU A 8 -39.56 -8.42 18.63
C LEU A 8 -38.61 -7.48 17.87
N GLY A 9 -37.61 -6.95 18.56
CA GLY A 9 -36.49 -6.24 17.95
C GLY A 9 -35.58 -7.21 17.21
N TRP A 10 -35.51 -7.06 15.89
CA TRP A 10 -34.40 -7.60 15.09
C TRP A 10 -33.13 -6.81 15.44
N LEU A 11 -32.22 -7.43 16.18
CA LEU A 11 -30.86 -6.91 16.36
C LEU A 11 -30.01 -7.37 15.17
N ALA A 12 -29.95 -6.53 14.12
CA ALA A 12 -28.90 -6.67 13.12
C ALA A 12 -27.61 -6.10 13.72
N ILE A 13 -26.63 -6.96 13.98
CA ILE A 13 -25.27 -6.57 14.35
C ILE A 13 -24.52 -6.30 13.04
N PRO A 14 -24.18 -5.06 12.66
CA PRO A 14 -23.22 -4.84 11.61
C PRO A 14 -21.83 -5.18 12.18
N ALA A 15 -21.26 -6.30 11.76
CA ALA A 15 -19.84 -6.58 11.94
C ALA A 15 -19.06 -5.58 11.08
N LEU A 16 -18.70 -4.43 11.66
CA LEU A 16 -17.70 -3.52 11.12
C LEU A 16 -16.32 -4.16 11.32
N GLY A 17 -16.03 -5.18 10.52
CA GLY A 17 -14.69 -5.70 10.29
C GLY A 17 -13.94 -4.84 9.26
N GLY A 18 -14.03 -3.52 9.38
CA GLY A 18 -13.18 -2.60 8.63
C GLY A 18 -11.83 -2.55 9.34
N GLY A 19 -11.02 -3.60 9.17
CA GLY A 19 -9.61 -3.52 9.51
C GLY A 19 -9.05 -2.34 8.73
N SER A 20 -8.77 -1.24 9.43
CA SER A 20 -8.04 -0.11 8.86
C SER A 20 -6.69 -0.68 8.46
N ALA A 21 -6.54 -1.09 7.21
CA ALA A 21 -5.25 -1.50 6.68
C ALA A 21 -4.32 -0.33 6.95
N ALA A 22 -3.37 -0.53 7.85
CA ALA A 22 -2.35 0.47 8.14
C ALA A 22 -1.69 0.88 6.83
N GLY A 23 -1.15 2.09 6.75
CA GLY A 23 -0.68 2.64 5.48
C GLY A 23 -1.58 3.77 4.98
N GLN A 24 -0.99 4.93 4.77
CA GLN A 24 -1.61 6.07 4.13
C GLN A 24 -1.58 5.89 2.62
N ASP A 25 -2.72 6.18 1.98
CA ASP A 25 -2.83 6.19 0.53
C ASP A 25 -2.01 7.35 -0.06
N ARG A 26 -1.20 7.02 -1.07
CA ARG A 26 -0.40 7.97 -1.83
C ARG A 26 -0.88 7.96 -3.27
N THR A 27 -1.36 9.10 -3.74
CA THR A 27 -1.72 9.29 -5.16
C THR A 27 -0.49 9.72 -5.93
N LEU A 28 -0.16 8.97 -6.98
CA LEU A 28 0.94 9.25 -7.89
C LEU A 28 0.39 9.48 -9.29
N VAL A 29 0.97 10.43 -10.01
CA VAL A 29 0.57 10.78 -11.38
C VAL A 29 1.59 10.20 -12.33
N LEU A 30 1.12 9.53 -13.38
CA LEU A 30 1.99 9.12 -14.47
C LEU A 30 2.55 10.37 -15.17
N PRO A 31 3.82 10.35 -15.60
CA PRO A 31 4.41 11.50 -16.29
C PRO A 31 3.76 11.77 -17.66
N ARG A 32 3.13 10.76 -18.27
CA ARG A 32 2.34 10.82 -19.50
C ARG A 32 1.46 9.57 -19.64
N PRO A 33 0.48 9.53 -20.55
CA PRO A 33 -0.25 8.31 -20.87
C PRO A 33 0.68 7.17 -21.33
N LEU A 34 0.32 5.93 -20.98
CA LEU A 34 1.01 4.72 -21.45
C LEU A 34 0.70 4.48 -22.92
N GLN A 35 1.73 4.10 -23.68
CA GLN A 35 1.61 3.62 -25.05
C GLN A 35 1.63 2.08 -25.09
N PRO A 36 1.16 1.46 -26.19
CA PRO A 36 1.24 0.01 -26.35
C PRO A 36 2.68 -0.50 -26.19
N GLY A 37 2.86 -1.52 -25.35
CA GLY A 37 4.17 -2.10 -25.05
C GLY A 37 4.97 -1.38 -23.96
N GLU A 38 4.43 -0.33 -23.33
CA GLU A 38 5.06 0.33 -22.19
C GLU A 38 4.53 -0.18 -20.85
N ILE A 39 5.39 -0.15 -19.85
CA ILE A 39 5.10 -0.48 -18.46
C ILE A 39 5.28 0.77 -17.60
N ALA A 40 4.32 1.03 -16.72
CA ALA A 40 4.51 1.97 -15.62
C ALA A 40 5.21 1.25 -14.46
N TRP A 41 6.28 1.86 -13.96
CA TRP A 41 7.09 1.34 -12.87
C TRP A 41 6.92 2.24 -11.65
N LEU A 42 6.46 1.65 -10.55
CA LEU A 42 6.56 2.29 -9.24
C LEU A 42 7.99 2.17 -8.75
N VAL A 43 8.65 3.29 -8.55
CA VAL A 43 10.02 3.34 -8.05
C VAL A 43 10.01 3.79 -6.60
N VAL A 44 10.38 2.87 -5.71
CA VAL A 44 10.42 3.10 -4.26
C VAL A 44 11.88 3.21 -3.82
N GLU A 45 12.26 4.38 -3.32
CA GLU A 45 13.52 4.55 -2.61
C GLU A 45 13.30 4.13 -1.16
N VAL A 46 14.10 3.19 -0.68
CA VAL A 46 13.99 2.64 0.68
C VAL A 46 15.25 3.00 1.45
N GLY A 47 15.06 3.60 2.62
CA GLY A 47 16.11 3.89 3.60
C GLY A 47 16.31 2.72 4.58
N PRO A 48 16.97 2.95 5.72
CA PRO A 48 17.25 1.90 6.68
C PRO A 48 15.97 1.42 7.39
N ILE A 49 15.50 0.21 7.08
CA ILE A 49 14.33 -0.42 7.74
C ILE A 49 14.70 -1.63 8.61
N GLY A 50 15.99 -1.92 8.74
CA GLY A 50 16.51 -3.09 9.45
C GLY A 50 16.11 -4.38 8.76
N ARG A 51 15.61 -5.36 9.53
CA ARG A 51 15.15 -6.64 8.99
C ARG A 51 13.74 -6.58 8.41
N ARG A 52 13.09 -5.43 8.32
CA ARG A 52 11.70 -5.29 7.90
C ARG A 52 11.54 -5.32 6.38
N GLU A 53 10.29 -5.34 5.93
CA GLU A 53 9.89 -5.31 4.53
C GLU A 53 8.94 -4.13 4.30
N VAL A 54 8.87 -3.66 3.05
CA VAL A 54 7.83 -2.73 2.59
C VAL A 54 6.85 -3.52 1.73
N THR A 55 5.63 -3.72 2.20
CA THR A 55 4.53 -4.21 1.37
C THR A 55 3.91 -3.02 0.63
N VAL A 56 3.76 -3.15 -0.68
CA VAL A 56 3.12 -2.16 -1.55
C VAL A 56 1.84 -2.76 -2.09
N SER A 57 0.74 -2.03 -1.94
CA SER A 57 -0.59 -2.44 -2.39
C SER A 57 -1.33 -1.29 -3.08
N THR A 58 -2.39 -1.60 -3.83
CA THR A 58 -3.36 -0.62 -4.30
C THR A 58 -4.23 -0.13 -3.13
N ALA A 59 -4.97 0.96 -3.31
CA ALA A 59 -5.95 1.41 -2.32
C ALA A 59 -7.05 0.35 -2.00
N ALA A 60 -7.29 -0.58 -2.93
CA ALA A 60 -8.21 -1.71 -2.75
C ALA A 60 -7.59 -2.87 -1.95
N GLY A 61 -6.31 -2.79 -1.57
CA GLY A 61 -5.59 -3.80 -0.81
C GLY A 61 -4.94 -4.91 -1.65
N GLU A 62 -4.97 -4.80 -2.98
CA GLU A 62 -4.27 -5.75 -3.85
C GLU A 62 -2.76 -5.52 -3.78
N ILE A 63 -1.99 -6.58 -3.55
CA ILE A 63 -0.52 -6.48 -3.39
C ILE A 63 0.13 -6.30 -4.78
N ILE A 64 0.84 -5.18 -4.94
CA ILE A 64 1.69 -4.90 -6.11
C ILE A 64 3.04 -5.62 -5.94
N GLY A 65 3.57 -5.61 -4.72
CA GLY A 65 4.84 -6.27 -4.42
C GLY A 65 5.29 -6.13 -2.97
N VAL A 66 6.34 -6.87 -2.63
CA VAL A 66 7.03 -6.80 -1.34
C VAL A 66 8.49 -6.48 -1.58
N ILE A 67 8.98 -5.43 -0.93
CA ILE A 67 10.37 -4.99 -0.98
C ILE A 67 11.07 -5.44 0.29
N SER A 68 12.02 -6.34 0.13
CA SER A 68 12.83 -6.87 1.24
C SER A 68 14.28 -6.46 1.04
N PRO A 69 14.75 -5.37 1.69
CA PRO A 69 16.07 -4.80 1.46
C PRO A 69 17.22 -5.56 2.15
N PHE A 70 17.19 -6.90 2.10
CA PHE A 70 18.21 -7.73 2.74
C PHE A 70 19.56 -7.60 2.04
N GLY A 71 20.52 -7.00 2.75
CA GLY A 71 21.93 -6.93 2.36
C GLY A 71 22.79 -6.44 3.52
N PRO A 72 24.11 -6.68 3.52
CA PRO A 72 25.03 -6.28 4.60
C PRO A 72 25.33 -4.78 4.56
N ARG A 73 24.30 -3.92 4.58
CA ARG A 73 24.43 -2.46 4.54
C ARG A 73 24.08 -1.88 5.89
N ALA A 74 24.98 -2.01 6.85
CA ALA A 74 24.88 -1.25 8.10
C ALA A 74 24.99 0.25 7.77
N GLY A 75 23.90 0.99 7.95
CA GLY A 75 23.88 2.46 7.90
C GLY A 75 23.83 3.14 6.53
N LEU A 76 23.48 2.43 5.44
CA LEU A 76 23.32 3.03 4.11
C LEU A 76 21.88 2.89 3.59
N GLN A 77 21.47 3.76 2.65
CA GLN A 77 20.22 3.59 1.91
C GLN A 77 20.07 2.13 1.44
N ALA A 78 18.90 1.55 1.70
CA ALA A 78 18.61 0.16 1.34
C ALA A 78 18.63 -0.03 -0.18
N GLY A 79 18.11 0.95 -0.93
CA GLY A 79 18.25 1.02 -2.37
C GLY A 79 17.03 1.57 -3.07
N VAL A 80 17.01 1.42 -4.40
CA VAL A 80 15.91 1.81 -5.26
C VAL A 80 15.28 0.54 -5.84
N TYR A 81 13.98 0.38 -5.63
CA TYR A 81 13.24 -0.83 -5.96
C TYR A 81 12.14 -0.50 -6.97
N PRO A 82 12.28 -0.93 -8.24
CA PRO A 82 11.20 -0.82 -9.21
C PRO A 82 10.21 -1.98 -9.03
N LEU A 83 8.92 -1.66 -9.03
CA LEU A 83 7.81 -2.62 -9.06
C LEU A 83 6.96 -2.31 -10.29
N PRO A 84 6.61 -3.31 -11.12
CA PRO A 84 5.71 -3.10 -12.24
C PRO A 84 4.31 -2.76 -11.70
N LEU A 85 3.71 -1.70 -12.21
CA LEU A 85 2.33 -1.36 -11.89
C LEU A 85 1.39 -2.17 -12.80
N PRO A 86 0.42 -2.90 -12.22
CA PRO A 86 -0.62 -3.54 -13.02
C PRO A 86 -1.44 -2.45 -13.76
N PRO A 87 -1.69 -2.57 -15.06
CA PRO A 87 -2.42 -1.58 -15.84
C PRO A 87 -3.78 -1.21 -15.24
N GLU A 88 -4.48 -2.17 -14.65
CA GLU A 88 -5.77 -2.03 -13.98
C GLU A 88 -5.74 -1.14 -12.74
N ALA A 89 -4.58 -0.98 -12.10
CA ALA A 89 -4.41 -0.06 -10.97
C ALA A 89 -4.28 1.41 -11.42
N ILE A 90 -4.11 1.66 -12.72
CA ILE A 90 -3.93 3.00 -13.30
C ILE A 90 -5.29 3.51 -13.77
N GLN A 91 -5.79 4.56 -13.13
CA GLN A 91 -7.07 5.18 -13.43
C GLN A 91 -6.84 6.66 -13.72
N ASP A 92 -7.32 7.14 -14.87
CA ASP A 92 -7.17 8.53 -15.32
C ASP A 92 -5.73 9.08 -15.24
N GLY A 93 -4.74 8.23 -15.60
CA GLY A 93 -3.32 8.58 -15.56
C GLY A 93 -2.74 8.70 -14.14
N ARG A 94 -3.42 8.11 -13.14
CA ARG A 94 -3.02 8.13 -11.73
C ARG A 94 -3.04 6.72 -11.16
N VAL A 95 -2.27 6.50 -10.10
CA VAL A 95 -2.31 5.29 -9.29
C VAL A 95 -2.37 5.69 -7.82
N VAL A 96 -3.19 4.99 -7.04
CA VAL A 96 -3.23 5.16 -5.59
C VAL A 96 -2.62 3.92 -4.96
N VAL A 97 -1.49 4.12 -4.27
CA VAL A 97 -0.74 3.04 -3.62
C VAL A 97 -0.70 3.24 -2.11
N ARG A 98 -0.65 2.13 -1.39
CA ARG A 98 -0.44 2.08 0.05
C ARG A 98 0.85 1.33 0.34
N LEU A 99 1.69 1.92 1.18
CA LEU A 99 2.95 1.32 1.61
C LEU A 99 2.88 1.03 3.10
N THR A 100 3.31 -0.15 3.49
CA THR A 100 3.35 -0.56 4.89
C THR A 100 4.67 -1.21 5.24
N ILE A 101 5.23 -0.86 6.39
CA ILE A 101 6.34 -1.57 6.98
C ILE A 101 5.82 -2.82 7.69
N THR A 102 6.36 -3.97 7.32
CA THR A 102 5.99 -5.30 7.83
C THR A 102 7.24 -6.08 8.29
N ARG A 103 7.03 -7.18 9.03
CA ARG A 103 7.98 -8.18 9.59
C ARG A 103 8.24 -8.15 11.11
N ASP A 104 8.32 -9.37 11.64
CA ASP A 104 8.64 -9.89 12.99
C ASP A 104 8.13 -9.07 14.19
N ARG A 105 7.03 -9.57 14.76
CA ARG A 105 6.35 -9.07 15.97
C ARG A 105 6.06 -7.57 15.94
N GLY A 106 5.07 -7.20 15.14
CA GLY A 106 4.42 -5.90 15.21
C GLY A 106 3.25 -5.83 14.24
N PRO A 107 2.20 -5.03 14.54
CA PRO A 107 1.19 -4.72 13.54
C PRO A 107 1.83 -3.97 12.36
N PRO A 108 1.31 -4.14 11.12
CA PRO A 108 1.69 -3.29 10.00
C PRO A 108 1.54 -1.80 10.37
N ARG A 109 2.46 -0.97 9.88
CA ARG A 109 2.43 0.47 10.11
C ARG A 109 2.89 1.26 8.90
N ASP A 110 2.61 2.55 8.91
CA ASP A 110 3.16 3.49 7.94
C ASP A 110 4.70 3.54 7.96
N PRO A 111 5.36 3.63 6.80
CA PRO A 111 6.77 3.98 6.72
C PRO A 111 6.99 5.43 7.15
N THR A 112 8.09 5.69 7.84
CA THR A 112 8.56 7.07 8.05
C THR A 112 9.13 7.66 6.76
N ALA A 113 9.33 8.97 6.72
CA ALA A 113 10.00 9.64 5.60
C ALA A 113 11.47 9.22 5.45
N GLU A 114 12.13 8.72 6.50
CA GLU A 114 13.49 8.18 6.40
C GLU A 114 13.48 6.75 5.83
N GLU A 115 12.48 5.95 6.19
CA GLU A 115 12.34 4.56 5.74
C GLU A 115 11.92 4.48 4.27
N VAL A 116 11.06 5.40 3.81
CA VAL A 116 10.69 5.55 2.39
C VAL A 116 10.81 7.02 1.99
N PRO A 117 12.01 7.50 1.63
CA PRO A 117 12.26 8.89 1.26
C PRO A 117 11.54 9.34 0.00
N ARG A 118 11.32 8.42 -0.94
CA ARG A 118 10.76 8.76 -2.25
C ARG A 118 9.96 7.62 -2.83
N VAL A 119 8.83 7.98 -3.42
CA VAL A 119 7.99 7.11 -4.25
C VAL A 119 7.64 7.88 -5.51
N THR A 120 7.97 7.34 -6.68
CA THR A 120 7.68 7.96 -7.97
C THR A 120 7.17 6.94 -8.97
N VAL A 121 6.58 7.41 -10.07
CA VAL A 121 6.21 6.59 -11.21
C VAL A 121 7.10 6.94 -12.39
N ARG A 122 7.59 5.92 -13.09
CA ARG A 122 8.33 6.04 -14.35
C ARG A 122 7.67 5.20 -15.42
N ILE A 123 7.90 5.54 -16.69
CA ILE A 123 7.44 4.73 -17.82
C ILE A 123 8.68 4.20 -18.55
N GLY A 124 8.65 2.93 -18.93
CA GLY A 124 9.71 2.25 -19.66
C GLY A 124 9.15 1.12 -20.53
N PRO A 125 10.00 0.51 -21.37
CA PRO A 125 9.64 -0.69 -22.11
C PRO A 125 9.45 -1.91 -21.19
#